data_AF-A0A031IA46-F1
#
_entry.id   AF-A0A031IA46-F1
#
_cell.length_a   1.000
_cell.length_b   1.000
_cell.length_c   1.000
_cell.angle_alpha   90.00
_cell.angle_beta   90.00
_cell.angle_gamma   90.00
#
_symmetry.space_group_name_H-M   'P 1'
#
loop_
_entity.id
_entity.type
_entity.pdbx_description
1 polymer ?
#
loop_
_entity_poly.entity_id
_entity_poly.type
_entity_poly.pdbx_seq_one_letter_code
_entity_poly.pdbx_strand_id
1 'polypeptide(L)' 'MSRCRLCTSNDVEAVNEHLAEKLWDSRIANIEEHIPWSEAGATWQAAFRELAVAARQALTC' A
#
# COMPACT_ATOMS: atom_id res chain seq x y z
N MET A 1 -15.42 -16.98 10.27
CA MET A 1 -14.12 -16.46 9.77
C MET A 1 -14.42 -15.51 8.62
N SER A 2 -14.46 -14.20 8.89
CA SER A 2 -14.62 -13.19 7.83
C SER A 2 -13.41 -13.31 6.90
N ARG A 3 -13.64 -13.77 5.67
CA ARG A 3 -12.58 -13.90 4.67
C ARG A 3 -12.00 -12.52 4.45
N CYS A 4 -10.70 -12.36 4.75
CA CYS A 4 -9.98 -11.11 4.52
C CYS A 4 -10.18 -10.73 3.05
N ARG A 5 -10.53 -9.48 2.73
CA ARG A 5 -10.74 -9.07 1.32
C ARG A 5 -9.50 -9.35 0.46
N LEU A 6 -8.31 -9.35 1.07
CA LEU A 6 -7.03 -9.80 0.49
C LEU A 6 -7.08 -11.23 -0.06
N CYS A 7 -7.82 -12.15 0.58
CA CYS A 7 -7.90 -13.56 0.20
C CYS A 7 -8.93 -13.87 -0.90
N THR A 8 -9.75 -12.88 -1.30
CA THR A 8 -10.81 -13.01 -2.32
C THR A 8 -10.66 -12.04 -3.49
N SER A 9 -9.70 -11.13 -3.44
CA SER A 9 -9.45 -10.19 -4.53
C SER A 9 -8.60 -10.87 -5.60
N ASN A 10 -9.14 -11.05 -6.80
CA ASN A 10 -8.39 -11.54 -7.97
C ASN A 10 -7.45 -10.48 -8.55
N ASP A 11 -7.66 -9.19 -8.21
CA ASP A 11 -6.84 -8.08 -8.66
C ASP A 11 -5.71 -7.80 -7.68
N VAL A 12 -4.62 -8.57 -7.86
CA VAL A 12 -3.39 -8.43 -7.09
C VAL A 12 -2.81 -7.02 -7.24
N GLU A 13 -2.91 -6.41 -8.43
CA GLU A 13 -2.42 -5.06 -8.67
C GLU A 13 -3.23 -4.00 -7.91
N ALA A 14 -4.57 -4.08 -7.95
CA ALA A 14 -5.43 -3.17 -7.19
C ALA A 14 -5.21 -3.28 -5.67
N VAL A 15 -4.92 -4.49 -5.17
CA VAL A 15 -4.54 -4.70 -3.77
C VAL A 15 -3.20 -4.06 -3.45
N ASN A 16 -2.20 -4.21 -4.31
CA ASN A 16 -0.88 -3.59 -4.10
C ASN A 16 -0.98 -2.06 -4.12
N GLU A 17 -1.77 -1.47 -5.02
CA GLU A 17 -1.97 -0.01 -5.05
C GLU A 17 -2.68 0.50 -3.80
N HIS A 18 -3.75 -0.18 -3.36
CA HIS A 18 -4.44 0.19 -2.13
C HIS A 18 -3.53 0.05 -0.89
N LEU A 19 -2.69 -0.98 -0.86
CA LEU A 19 -1.75 -1.20 0.24
C LEU A 19 -0.62 -0.16 0.24
N ALA A 20 -0.12 0.24 -0.93
CA ALA A 20 0.87 1.30 -1.06
C ALA A 20 0.33 2.64 -0.54
N GLU A 21 -0.91 2.99 -0.87
CA GLU A 21 -1.59 4.18 -0.34
C GLU A 21 -1.70 4.14 1.20
N LYS A 22 -2.12 3.00 1.77
CA LYS A 22 -2.24 2.85 3.23
C LYS A 22 -0.89 2.92 3.95
N LEU A 23 0.16 2.35 3.35
CA LEU A 23 1.52 2.42 3.89
C LEU A 23 2.06 3.85 3.86
N TRP A 24 1.78 4.59 2.78
CA TRP A 24 2.12 6.00 2.65
C TRP A 24 1.39 6.86 3.69
N ASP A 25 0.08 6.71 3.80
CA ASP A 25 -0.79 7.43 4.75
C ASP A 25 -0.32 7.22 6.20
N SER A 26 0.00 5.97 6.59
CA SER A 26 0.54 5.68 7.92
C SER A 26 1.87 6.38 8.22
N ARG A 27 2.66 6.69 7.19
CA ARG A 27 3.98 7.29 7.34
C ARG A 27 3.92 8.81 7.30
N ILE A 28 3.06 9.36 6.44
CA ILE A 28 2.80 10.80 6.32
C ILE A 28 1.93 11.33 7.46
N ALA A 29 1.08 10.51 8.08
CA ALA A 29 0.31 10.92 9.27
C ALA A 29 1.20 11.40 10.44
N ASN A 30 2.49 11.04 10.45
CA ASN A 30 3.47 11.49 11.43
C ASN A 30 4.32 12.68 10.95
N ILE A 31 4.06 13.23 9.77
CA ILE A 31 4.80 14.32 9.15
C ILE A 31 3.89 15.56 9.10
N GLU A 32 4.47 16.73 9.33
CA GLU A 32 3.74 18.00 9.46
C GLU A 32 3.06 18.42 8.14
N GLU A 33 3.63 18.03 7.00
CA GLU A 33 3.02 18.19 5.67
C GLU A 33 2.34 16.89 5.23
N HIS A 34 1.00 16.93 5.17
CA HIS A 34 0.19 15.86 4.66
C HIS A 34 0.25 15.83 3.12
N ILE A 35 1.28 15.17 2.58
CA ILE A 35 1.45 15.00 1.13
C ILE A 35 0.55 13.83 0.68
N PRO A 36 -0.46 14.08 -0.17
CA PRO A 36 -1.32 13.00 -0.67
C PRO A 36 -0.52 12.02 -1.53
N TRP A 37 -0.91 10.75 -1.54
CA TRP A 37 -0.22 9.69 -2.29
C TRP A 37 -0.09 10.02 -3.79
N SER A 38 -1.05 10.72 -4.37
CA SER A 38 -1.01 11.22 -5.76
C SER A 38 0.11 12.23 -6.03
N GLU A 39 0.54 12.97 -5.00
CA GLU A 39 1.66 13.93 -5.04
C GLU A 39 2.94 13.36 -4.45
N ALA A 40 2.91 12.13 -3.94
CA ALA A 40 4.13 11.41 -3.59
C ALA A 40 5.00 11.33 -4.85
N GLY A 41 6.21 11.90 -4.78
CA GLY A 41 7.12 11.90 -5.95
C GLY A 41 7.32 10.48 -6.49
N ALA A 42 7.59 10.36 -7.80
CA ALA A 42 7.67 9.07 -8.50
C ALA A 42 8.61 8.05 -7.82
N THR A 43 9.70 8.52 -7.20
CA THR A 43 10.61 7.68 -6.41
C THR A 43 9.94 7.06 -5.19
N TRP A 44 9.13 7.83 -4.46
CA TRP A 44 8.38 7.33 -3.31
C TRP A 44 7.24 6.41 -3.75
N GLN A 45 6.54 6.76 -4.83
CA GLN A 45 5.50 5.88 -5.38
C GLN A 45 6.05 4.50 -5.75
N ALA A 46 7.21 4.45 -6.42
CA ALA A 46 7.87 3.19 -6.75
C ALA A 46 8.29 2.41 -5.50
N ALA A 47 8.94 3.06 -4.52
CA ALA A 47 9.41 2.40 -3.31
C ALA A 47 8.27 1.80 -2.47
N PHE A 48 7.16 2.52 -2.32
CA PHE A 48 6.01 2.05 -1.55
C PHE A 48 5.17 1.01 -2.29
N ARG A 49 5.16 1.02 -3.64
CA ARG A 49 4.60 -0.09 -4.43
C ARG A 49 5.38 -1.39 -4.22
N GLU A 50 6.71 -1.33 -4.27
CA GLU A 50 7.56 -2.50 -3.97
C GLU A 50 7.35 -3.00 -2.54
N LEU A 51 7.24 -2.08 -1.58
CA LEU A 51 6.94 -2.42 -0.19
C LEU A 51 5.56 -3.08 -0.04
N ALA A 52 4.55 -2.59 -0.77
CA ALA A 52 3.23 -3.19 -0.80
C ALA A 52 3.26 -4.63 -1.35
N VAL A 53 4.03 -4.88 -2.42
CA VAL A 53 4.22 -6.25 -2.94
C VAL A 53 4.83 -7.16 -1.87
N ALA A 54 5.89 -6.72 -1.21
CA ALA A 54 6.56 -7.49 -0.15
C ALA A 54 5.65 -7.73 1.07
N ALA A 55 4.90 -6.71 1.50
CA ALA A 55 3.95 -6.82 2.60
C ALA A 55 2.80 -7.77 2.26
N ARG A 56 2.27 -7.72 1.03
CA ARG A 56 1.25 -8.67 0.58
C ARG A 56 1.80 -10.10 0.61
N GLN A 57 3.00 -10.33 0.09
CA GLN A 57 3.65 -11.64 0.13
C GLN A 57 3.85 -12.16 1.55
N ALA A 58 4.23 -11.28 2.49
CA ALA A 58 4.36 -11.65 3.90
C ALA A 58 3.01 -11.96 4.59
N LEU A 59 1.90 -11.42 4.07
CA LEU A 59 0.54 -11.63 4.59
C LEU A 59 -0.19 -12.80 3.93
N THR A 60 0.27 -13.27 2.76
CA THR A 60 -0.21 -14.50 2.13
C THR A 60 0.62 -15.68 2.60
N CYS A 61 0.06 -16.47 3.53
CA CYS A 61 0.64 -17.73 4.01
C CYS A 61 0.80 -18.78 2.91
#